data_AF-A0AAU7JVV7-F1
#
_entry.id   AF-A0AAU7JVV7-F1
#
_cell.length_a   1.000
_cell.length_b   1.000
_cell.length_c   1.000
_cell.angle_alpha   90.00
_cell.angle_beta   90.00
_cell.angle_gamma   90.00
#
_symmetry.space_group_name_H-M   'P 1'
#
loop_
_entity.id
_entity.type
_entity.pdbx_description
1 polymer ?
#
loop_
_entity_poly.entity_id
_entity_poly.type
_entity_poly.pdbx_seq_one_letter_code
_entity_poly.pdbx_strand_id
1 'polypeptide(L)'
;MPRPDAVLLATVGGHVGYSVRPSARRRGFASDALRHVVPVAAGLGIERLLVTCDLDNLGSARTIESAGGELEGELEGKRRYWIRTGA
;
A
#
# COMPACT_ATOMS: atom_id res chain seq x y z
N MET A 1 -19.73 6.49 16.62
CA MET A 1 -18.82 5.34 16.78
C MET A 1 -18.63 4.72 15.40
N PRO A 2 -17.41 4.65 14.84
CA PRO A 2 -17.19 4.04 13.53
C PRO A 2 -17.55 2.55 13.60
N ARG A 3 -18.10 2.00 12.50
CA ARG A 3 -18.50 0.59 12.43
C ARG A 3 -17.26 -0.32 12.51
N PRO A 4 -17.33 -1.50 13.15
CA PRO A 4 -16.16 -2.36 13.39
C PRO A 4 -15.47 -2.85 12.11
N ASP A 5 -16.18 -2.95 10.99
CA ASP A 5 -15.66 -3.23 9.65
C ASP A 5 -14.85 -2.05 9.04
N ALA A 6 -15.22 -0.81 9.39
CA ALA A 6 -14.52 0.39 8.92
C ALA A 6 -13.11 0.53 9.53
N VAL A 7 -12.86 -0.10 10.67
CA VAL A 7 -11.54 -0.08 11.32
C VAL A 7 -10.56 -0.93 10.49
N LEU A 8 -10.95 -2.13 10.06
CA LEU A 8 -10.02 -3.10 9.46
C LEU A 8 -9.31 -2.58 8.20
N LEU A 9 -10.02 -1.90 7.30
CA LEU A 9 -9.41 -1.31 6.08
C LEU A 9 -8.55 -0.09 6.42
N ALA A 10 -8.97 0.73 7.39
CA ALA A 10 -8.21 1.90 7.84
C ALA A 10 -6.96 1.52 8.68
N THR A 11 -6.96 0.33 9.31
CA THR A 11 -5.88 -0.12 10.20
C THR A 11 -4.97 -1.18 9.59
N VAL A 12 -5.51 -2.17 8.89
CA VAL A 12 -4.77 -3.38 8.48
C VAL A 12 -4.84 -3.63 6.97
N GLY A 13 -5.97 -3.35 6.32
CA GLY A 13 -6.20 -3.67 4.91
C GLY A 13 -5.56 -2.68 3.93
N GLY A 14 -5.46 -1.41 4.31
CA GLY A 14 -5.05 -0.36 3.38
C GLY A 14 -6.08 -0.08 2.30
N HIS A 15 -5.75 0.82 1.37
CA HIS A 15 -6.61 1.16 0.23
C HIS A 15 -6.32 0.28 -0.99
N VAL A 16 -5.13 -0.33 -1.06
CA VAL A 16 -4.64 -1.04 -2.24
C VAL A 16 -3.93 -2.33 -1.83
N GLY A 17 -4.30 -3.42 -2.49
CA GLY A 17 -3.56 -4.68 -2.48
C GLY A 17 -3.13 -5.07 -3.90
N TYR A 18 -1.97 -5.69 -4.03
CA TYR A 18 -1.45 -6.20 -5.31
C TYR A 18 -0.87 -7.61 -5.12
N SER A 19 -0.85 -8.39 -6.19
CA SER A 19 -0.22 -9.71 -6.21
C SER A 19 0.41 -9.98 -7.56
N VAL A 20 1.60 -10.56 -7.54
CA VAL A 20 2.34 -10.93 -8.75
C VAL A 20 2.54 -12.45 -8.76
N ARG A 21 2.19 -13.07 -9.89
CA ARG A 21 2.39 -14.50 -10.12
C ARG A 21 3.84 -14.89 -9.76
N PRO A 22 4.07 -16.00 -9.02
CA PRO A 22 5.42 -16.38 -8.58
C PRO A 22 6.49 -16.35 -9.68
N SER A 23 6.16 -16.86 -10.87
CA SER A 23 7.05 -16.89 -12.04
C SER A 23 7.38 -15.52 -12.65
N ALA A 24 6.68 -14.46 -12.23
CA ALA A 24 6.84 -13.10 -12.74
C ALA A 24 7.38 -12.13 -11.68
N ARG A 25 7.66 -12.60 -10.45
CA ARG A 25 8.20 -11.75 -9.37
C ARG A 25 9.61 -11.24 -9.69
N ARG A 26 10.01 -10.17 -9.00
CA ARG A 26 11.34 -9.52 -9.14
C ARG A 26 11.61 -8.93 -10.54
N ARG A 27 10.56 -8.61 -11.29
CA ARG A 27 10.63 -8.01 -12.63
C ARG A 27 10.04 -6.59 -12.69
N GLY A 28 9.79 -5.96 -11.55
CA GLY A 28 9.25 -4.59 -11.48
C GLY A 28 7.72 -4.48 -11.50
N PHE A 29 6.98 -5.52 -11.90
CA PHE A 29 5.52 -5.45 -12.07
C PHE A 29 4.73 -4.91 -10.87
N ALA A 30 5.12 -5.29 -9.64
CA ALA A 30 4.42 -4.80 -8.44
C ALA A 30 4.63 -3.29 -8.25
N SER A 31 5.86 -2.81 -8.46
CA SER A 31 6.20 -1.38 -8.37
C SER A 31 5.50 -0.59 -9.46
N ASP A 32 5.49 -1.12 -10.69
CA ASP A 32 4.81 -0.46 -11.81
C ASP A 32 3.30 -0.38 -11.55
N ALA A 33 2.68 -1.47 -11.12
CA ALA A 33 1.26 -1.47 -10.78
C ALA A 33 0.93 -0.44 -9.70
N LEU A 34 1.71 -0.40 -8.61
CA LEU A 34 1.47 0.56 -7.52
C LEU A 34 1.64 2.00 -7.99
N ARG A 35 2.66 2.31 -8.80
CA ARG A 35 2.86 3.65 -9.39
C ARG A 35 1.71 4.10 -10.27
N HIS A 36 1.09 3.20 -11.03
CA HIS A 36 -0.08 3.54 -11.86
C HIS A 36 -1.36 3.75 -11.03
N VAL A 37 -1.46 3.13 -9.86
CA VAL A 37 -2.62 3.29 -8.98
C VAL A 37 -2.62 4.65 -8.26
N VAL A 38 -1.45 5.20 -7.93
CA VAL A 38 -1.32 6.50 -7.25
C VAL A 38 -2.12 7.64 -7.94
N PRO A 39 -1.95 7.91 -9.26
CA PRO A 39 -2.71 8.96 -9.93
C PRO A 39 -4.21 8.63 -10.05
N VAL A 40 -4.58 7.35 -10.11
CA VAL A 40 -5.99 6.94 -10.09
C VAL A 40 -6.62 7.29 -8.74
N ALA A 41 -5.94 6.99 -7.64
CA ALA A 41 -6.40 7.36 -6.30
C ALA A 41 -6.48 8.89 -6.13
N ALA A 42 -5.54 9.64 -6.72
CA ALA A 42 -5.60 11.10 -6.75
C ALA A 42 -6.89 11.59 -7.43
N GLY A 43 -7.21 11.05 -8.61
CA GLY A 43 -8.45 11.38 -9.35
C GLY A 43 -9.74 11.01 -8.62
N LEU A 44 -9.67 10.15 -7.60
CA LEU A 44 -10.78 9.80 -6.70
C LEU A 44 -10.84 10.69 -5.45
N GLY A 45 -9.96 11.69 -5.32
CA GLY A 45 -9.89 12.58 -4.15
C GLY A 45 -9.21 11.94 -2.92
N ILE A 46 -8.47 10.85 -3.10
CA ILE A 46 -7.74 10.20 -2.01
C ILE A 46 -6.36 10.86 -1.90
N GLU A 47 -6.17 11.82 -1.00
CA GLU A 47 -4.91 12.56 -0.83
C GLU A 47 -3.73 11.68 -0.36
N ARG A 48 -4.04 10.67 0.47
CA ARG A 48 -3.05 9.77 1.08
C ARG A 48 -3.49 8.32 0.98
N LEU A 49 -2.65 7.51 0.35
CA LEU A 49 -2.84 6.09 0.10
C LEU A 49 -2.18 5.27 1.23
N LEU A 50 -2.98 4.64 2.10
CA LEU A 50 -2.49 3.63 3.04
C LEU A 50 -2.19 2.34 2.30
N VAL A 51 -0.96 1.83 2.44
CA VAL A 51 -0.57 0.50 1.98
C VAL A 51 0.08 -0.25 3.14
N THR A 52 -0.31 -1.50 3.34
CA THR A 52 0.23 -2.34 4.41
C THR A 52 0.89 -3.60 3.84
N CYS A 53 1.87 -4.12 4.56
CA CYS A 53 2.45 -5.43 4.26
C CYS A 53 2.89 -6.15 5.54
N ASP A 54 3.07 -7.46 5.48
CA ASP A 54 3.58 -8.23 6.62
C ASP A 54 5.03 -7.80 6.97
N LEU A 55 5.42 -7.94 8.23
CA LEU A 55 6.74 -7.47 8.73
C LEU A 55 7.93 -8.09 7.99
N ASP A 56 7.78 -9.35 7.58
CA ASP A 56 8.81 -10.15 6.89
C ASP A 56 8.75 -10.00 5.36
N ASN A 57 7.73 -9.32 4.83
CA ASN A 57 7.57 -9.12 3.40
C ASN A 57 8.40 -7.92 2.90
N LEU A 58 9.72 -8.11 2.91
CA LEU A 58 10.70 -7.11 2.45
C LEU A 58 10.53 -6.75 0.97
N GLY A 59 9.97 -7.66 0.16
CA GLY A 59 9.68 -7.41 -1.26
C GLY A 59 8.60 -6.34 -1.44
N SER A 60 7.51 -6.46 -0.67
CA SER A 60 6.44 -5.46 -0.64
C SER A 60 6.90 -4.15 -0.01
N ALA A 61 7.66 -4.19 1.09
CA ALA A 61 8.24 -2.98 1.71
C ALA A 61 9.03 -2.14 0.68
N ARG A 62 9.99 -2.76 -0.01
CA ARG A 62 10.78 -2.10 -1.07
C ARG A 62 9.92 -1.60 -2.23
N THR A 63 8.89 -2.37 -2.61
CA THR A 63 7.95 -1.98 -3.66
C THR A 63 7.22 -0.70 -3.28
N ILE A 64 6.70 -0.63 -2.05
CA ILE A 64 5.96 0.51 -1.53
C ILE A 64 6.86 1.74 -1.39
N GLU A 65 8.05 1.58 -0.82
CA GLU A 65 9.06 2.64 -0.69
C GLU A 65 9.48 3.18 -2.07
N SER A 66 9.67 2.31 -3.07
CA SER A 66 10.00 2.72 -4.45
C SER A 66 8.89 3.48 -5.18
N ALA A 67 7.66 3.42 -4.66
CA ALA A 67 6.50 4.15 -5.15
C ALA A 67 6.24 5.44 -4.36
N GLY A 68 7.16 5.84 -3.47
CA GLY A 68 7.04 7.04 -2.64
C GLY A 68 6.32 6.81 -1.31
N GLY A 69 6.20 5.55 -0.86
CA GLY A 69 5.62 5.22 0.44
C GLY A 69 6.55 5.56 1.59
N GLU A 70 6.04 6.35 2.54
CA GLU A 70 6.70 6.70 3.79
C GLU A 70 6.20 5.77 4.90
N LEU A 71 7.11 5.12 5.63
CA LEU A 71 6.77 4.23 6.74
C LEU A 71 6.17 5.05 7.90
N GLU A 72 4.93 4.73 8.29
CA GLU A 72 4.28 5.27 9.48
C GLU A 72 4.68 4.49 10.74
N GLY A 73 4.78 3.16 10.63
CA GLY A 73 5.10 2.28 11.73
C GLY A 73 4.61 0.85 11.53
N GLU A 74 4.54 0.11 12.63
CA GLU A 74 4.06 -1.27 12.66
C GLU A 74 2.83 -1.38 13.57
N LEU A 75 1.76 -2.00 13.07
CA LEU A 75 0.51 -2.21 13.79
C LEU A 75 -0.03 -3.60 13.47
N GLU A 76 -0.42 -4.36 14.50
CA GLU A 76 -1.00 -5.70 14.37
C GLU A 76 -0.20 -6.65 13.44
N GLY A 77 1.14 -6.59 13.52
CA GLY A 77 2.01 -7.45 12.72
C GLY A 77 2.13 -7.03 11.25
N LYS A 78 1.74 -5.80 10.90
CA LYS A 78 1.94 -5.22 9.58
C LYS A 78 2.70 -3.92 9.63
N ARG A 79 3.55 -3.70 8.63
CA ARG A 79 4.13 -2.39 8.33
C ARG A 79 3.08 -1.55 7.62
N ARG A 80 2.99 -0.28 7.99
CA ARG A 80 2.05 0.69 7.44
C ARG A 80 2.80 1.81 6.76
N TYR A 81 2.41 2.10 5.52
CA TYR A 81 3.03 3.13 4.70
C TYR A 81 1.97 4.07 4.14
N TRP A 82 2.31 5.35 4.03
CA TRP A 82 1.51 6.35 3.35
C TRP A 82 2.19 6.83 2.07
N ILE A 83 1.44 6.84 0.97
CA ILE A 83 1.86 7.46 -0.29
C ILE A 83 1.03 8.73 -0.49
N ARG A 84 1.67 9.88 -0.70
CA ARG A 84 0.98 11.10 -1.13
C ARG A 84 0.62 11.01 -2.59
N THR A 85 -0.64 11.28 -2.93
CA THR A 85 -1.16 11.11 -4.30
C THR A 85 -1.19 12.41 -5.10
N GLY A 86 -1.15 13.56 -4.41
CA GLY A 86 -1.21 14.89 -5.02
C GLY A 86 -2.62 15.36 -5.40
N ALA A 87 -3.68 14.71 -4.90
CA ALA A 87 -5.05 15.22 -4.93
C ALA A 87 -5.21 16.53 -4.15
#